data_AF-A0A6G3DLC4-F1
#
_entry.id   AF-A0A6G3DLC4-F1
#
_cell.length_a   1.000
_cell.length_b   1.000
_cell.length_c   1.000
_cell.angle_alpha   90.00
_cell.angle_beta   90.00
_cell.angle_gamma   90.00
#
_symmetry.space_group_name_H-M   'P 1'
#
loop_
_entity.id
_entity.type
_entity.pdbx_description
1 polymer ?
#
loop_
_entity_poly.entity_id
_entity_poly.type
_entity_poly.pdbx_seq_one_letter_code
_entity_poly.pdbx_strand_id
1 'polypeptide(L)'
;MRMRTVYRGELTVAHGRFHVDSRREPRGPIPSEACAGQTNGLCGAAVPGCLFLCTGLSSGRVALTVEVHGAAPPLEDRWEDVVEASFRPLTASTAVLPC
;
A
#
# COMPACT_ATOMS: atom_id res chain seq x y z
N MET A 1 -13.22 17.71 -9.11
CA MET A 1 -12.29 16.69 -8.58
C MET A 1 -12.36 15.46 -9.48
N ARG A 2 -11.23 14.97 -9.98
CA ARG A 2 -11.20 13.75 -10.80
C ARG A 2 -10.62 12.63 -9.94
N MET A 3 -11.45 11.63 -9.65
CA MET A 3 -11.06 10.39 -9.01
C MET A 3 -11.08 9.28 -10.08
N ARG A 4 -10.12 8.38 -10.01
CA ARG A 4 -10.05 7.19 -10.87
C ARG A 4 -9.62 6.00 -10.04
N THR A 5 -10.46 4.97 -9.99
CA THR A 5 -10.05 3.64 -9.53
C THR A 5 -9.09 3.04 -10.56
N VAL A 6 -7.88 2.71 -10.12
CA VAL A 6 -6.84 2.07 -10.95
C VAL A 6 -6.69 0.58 -10.65
N TYR A 7 -7.20 0.14 -9.50
CA TYR A 7 -7.28 -1.27 -9.13
C TYR A 7 -8.49 -1.51 -8.23
N ARG A 8 -9.19 -2.62 -8.44
CA ARG A 8 -10.22 -3.14 -7.55
C ARG A 8 -10.21 -4.65 -7.65
N GLY A 9 -9.96 -5.33 -6.53
CA GLY A 9 -9.86 -6.79 -6.53
C GLY A 9 -9.67 -7.36 -5.14
N GLU A 10 -9.44 -8.66 -5.10
CA GLU A 10 -9.12 -9.39 -3.87
C GLU A 10 -7.71 -9.94 -3.97
N LEU A 11 -6.98 -9.87 -2.86
CA LEU A 11 -5.61 -10.33 -2.72
C LEU A 11 -5.58 -11.47 -1.72
N THR A 12 -4.88 -12.55 -2.08
CA THR A 12 -4.50 -13.57 -1.08
C THR A 12 -3.33 -13.03 -0.27
N VAL A 13 -3.51 -12.94 1.05
CA VAL A 13 -2.47 -12.52 1.99
C VAL A 13 -2.01 -13.70 2.82
N ALA A 14 -0.71 -13.76 3.06
CA ALA A 14 -0.08 -14.64 4.03
C ALA A 14 0.79 -13.78 4.95
N HIS A 15 0.80 -14.12 6.23
CA HIS A 15 1.46 -13.32 7.28
C HIS A 15 1.00 -11.84 7.34
N GLY A 16 -0.25 -11.57 6.91
CA GLY A 16 -0.94 -10.30 7.00
C GLY A 16 -0.29 -9.13 6.30
N ARG A 17 0.42 -9.39 5.20
CA ARG A 17 1.25 -8.40 4.50
C ARG A 17 1.14 -8.52 3.00
N PHE A 18 1.26 -7.38 2.33
CA PHE A 18 1.48 -7.27 0.88
C PHE A 18 2.26 -5.99 0.59
N HIS A 19 2.70 -5.82 -0.66
CA HIS A 19 3.38 -4.59 -1.07
C HIS A 19 2.92 -4.08 -2.43
N VAL A 20 3.00 -2.76 -2.61
CA VAL A 20 2.89 -2.09 -3.91
C VAL A 20 4.28 -1.76 -4.38
N ASP A 21 4.64 -2.10 -5.61
CA ASP A 21 5.98 -1.91 -6.14
C ASP A 21 5.96 -1.24 -7.51
N SER A 22 6.80 -0.22 -7.68
CA SER A 22 7.00 0.52 -8.92
C SER A 22 8.40 0.34 -9.50
N ARG A 23 9.26 -0.47 -8.85
CA ARG A 23 10.61 -0.78 -9.34
C ARG A 23 10.54 -1.67 -10.57
N ARG A 24 11.53 -1.56 -11.45
CA ARG A 24 11.65 -2.44 -12.63
C ARG A 24 11.82 -3.91 -12.26
N GLU A 25 12.51 -4.16 -11.16
CA GLU A 25 12.74 -5.48 -10.59
C GLU A 25 12.23 -5.49 -9.14
N PRO A 26 10.94 -5.79 -8.93
CA PRO A 26 10.35 -5.85 -7.59
C PRO A 26 11.04 -6.90 -6.72
N ARG A 27 11.23 -6.57 -5.44
CA ARG A 27 11.74 -7.50 -4.41
C ARG A 27 10.94 -7.29 -3.14
N GLY A 28 10.49 -8.36 -2.50
CA GLY A 28 9.76 -8.26 -1.23
C GLY A 28 10.52 -7.37 -0.23
N PRO A 29 9.92 -6.28 0.27
CA PRO A 29 10.61 -5.38 1.19
C PRO A 29 10.83 -6.06 2.54
N ILE A 30 11.96 -5.78 3.18
CA ILE A 30 12.17 -6.18 4.58
C ILE A 30 11.29 -5.26 5.44
N PRO A 31 10.38 -5.80 6.28
CA PRO A 31 9.43 -4.97 7.04
C PRO A 31 10.08 -3.88 7.88
N SER A 32 11.21 -4.18 8.54
CA SER A 32 11.94 -3.21 9.36
C SER A 32 12.54 -2.07 8.55
N GLU A 33 12.94 -2.33 7.30
CA GLU A 33 13.47 -1.30 6.40
C GLU A 33 12.33 -0.44 5.85
N ALA A 34 11.23 -1.06 5.41
CA ALA A 34 10.09 -0.34 4.83
C ALA A 34 9.36 0.54 5.84
N CYS A 35 9.28 0.12 7.09
CA CYS A 35 8.65 0.88 8.18
C CYS A 35 9.64 1.77 8.94
N ALA A 36 10.88 1.91 8.48
CA ALA A 36 11.88 2.73 9.16
C ALA A 36 11.39 4.18 9.32
N GLY A 37 11.39 4.68 10.56
CA GLY A 37 10.94 6.03 10.90
C GLY A 37 9.42 6.21 11.03
N GLN A 38 8.62 5.15 10.84
CA GLN A 38 7.18 5.21 11.07
C GLN A 38 6.78 4.78 12.48
N THR A 39 5.63 5.27 12.94
CA THR A 39 5.11 4.98 14.29
C THR A 39 3.89 4.04 14.27
N ASN A 40 3.08 4.05 13.20
CA ASN A 40 1.85 3.24 13.13
C ASN A 40 2.06 1.82 12.58
N GLY A 41 3.09 1.59 11.75
CA GLY A 41 3.40 0.29 11.15
C GLY A 41 2.42 -0.24 10.09
N LEU A 42 1.41 0.55 9.70
CA LEU A 42 0.35 0.11 8.76
C LEU A 42 0.75 0.29 7.29
N CYS A 43 1.53 1.32 6.95
CA CYS A 43 1.92 1.65 5.57
C CYS A 43 3.37 2.13 5.48
N GLY A 44 4.31 1.19 5.42
CA GLY A 44 5.74 1.44 5.26
C GLY A 44 6.09 2.03 3.90
N ALA A 45 6.76 3.19 3.86
CA ALA A 45 7.11 3.89 2.62
C ALA A 45 8.58 4.36 2.56
N ALA A 46 9.44 3.84 3.45
CA ALA A 46 10.84 4.27 3.53
C ALA A 46 11.70 3.74 2.37
N VAL A 47 11.26 2.66 1.69
CA VAL A 47 11.93 2.11 0.51
C VAL A 47 11.44 2.82 -0.74
N PRO A 48 12.31 3.50 -1.53
CA PRO A 48 11.90 4.19 -2.74
C PRO A 48 11.15 3.30 -3.73
N GLY A 49 10.00 3.78 -4.20
CA GLY A 49 9.17 3.07 -5.15
C GLY A 49 8.42 1.85 -4.60
N CYS A 50 8.44 1.61 -3.28
CA CYS A 50 7.73 0.51 -2.64
C CYS A 50 6.87 1.00 -1.46
N LEU A 51 5.63 0.51 -1.38
CA LEU A 51 4.79 0.61 -0.19
C LEU A 51 4.59 -0.78 0.40
N PHE A 52 4.83 -0.93 1.70
CA PHE A 52 4.59 -2.13 2.46
C PHE A 52 3.34 -1.94 3.32
N LEU A 53 2.37 -2.84 3.22
CA LEU A 53 1.10 -2.72 3.91
C LEU A 53 0.84 -3.90 4.83
N CYS A 54 0.39 -3.60 6.04
CA CYS A 54 -0.10 -4.59 6.99
C CYS A 54 -1.63 -4.64 6.96
N THR A 55 -2.18 -5.84 7.06
CA THR A 55 -3.63 -6.09 7.16
C THR A 55 -3.98 -6.66 8.53
N GLY A 56 -5.21 -6.44 9.01
CA GLY A 56 -5.68 -7.07 10.25
C GLY A 56 -5.82 -8.60 10.17
N LEU A 57 -5.90 -9.16 8.96
CA LEU A 57 -5.98 -10.61 8.74
C LEU A 57 -4.59 -11.23 8.61
N SER A 58 -4.28 -12.30 9.35
CA SER A 58 -2.97 -12.96 9.27
C SER A 58 -2.79 -13.83 8.02
N SER A 59 -3.83 -14.52 7.57
CA SER A 59 -3.85 -15.27 6.32
C SER A 59 -5.27 -15.33 5.77
N GLY A 60 -5.43 -15.22 4.46
CA GLY A 60 -6.74 -15.33 3.79
C GLY A 60 -6.86 -14.37 2.61
N ARG A 61 -8.05 -13.79 2.40
CA ARG A 61 -8.31 -12.85 1.31
C ARG A 61 -8.72 -11.49 1.83
N VAL A 62 -8.15 -10.44 1.23
CA VAL A 62 -8.45 -9.04 1.56
C VAL A 62 -8.86 -8.31 0.30
N ALA A 63 -9.94 -7.54 0.36
CA ALA A 63 -10.35 -6.67 -0.73
C ALA A 63 -9.47 -5.41 -0.74
N LEU A 64 -8.95 -5.04 -1.92
CA LEU A 64 -8.19 -3.81 -2.11
C LEU A 64 -8.81 -2.99 -3.24
N THR A 65 -9.00 -1.71 -2.96
CA THR A 65 -9.31 -0.68 -3.98
C THR A 65 -8.19 0.35 -3.95
N VAL A 66 -7.62 0.65 -5.10
CA VAL A 66 -6.62 1.71 -5.26
C VAL A 66 -7.21 2.80 -6.14
N GLU A 67 -7.16 4.02 -5.64
CA GLU A 67 -7.75 5.17 -6.29
C GLU A 67 -6.71 6.28 -6.41
N VAL A 68 -6.68 6.92 -7.57
CA VAL A 68 -5.90 8.12 -7.81
C VAL A 68 -6.85 9.30 -7.75
N HIS A 69 -6.58 10.21 -6.81
CA HIS A 69 -7.36 11.41 -6.59
C HIS A 69 -6.56 12.63 -7.06
N GLY A 70 -7.20 13.54 -7.81
CA GLY A 70 -6.58 14.79 -8.26
C GLY A 70 -6.45 15.87 -7.18
N ALA A 71 -6.99 15.62 -5.98
CA ALA A 71 -6.89 16.45 -4.78
C ALA A 71 -6.95 15.52 -3.56
N ALA A 72 -6.72 16.04 -2.35
CA ALA A 72 -6.88 15.26 -1.14
C ALA A 72 -8.30 14.66 -1.04
N PRO A 73 -8.44 13.34 -0.82
CA PRO A 73 -9.75 12.73 -0.59
C PRO A 73 -10.32 13.22 0.76
N PRO A 74 -11.66 13.25 0.91
CA PRO A 74 -12.27 13.55 2.20
C PRO A 74 -11.91 12.47 3.24
N LEU A 75 -11.59 12.89 4.46
CA LEU A 75 -11.48 11.99 5.60
C LEU A 75 -12.89 11.64 6.06
N GLU A 76 -13.28 10.38 5.90
CA GLU A 76 -14.60 9.88 6.27
C GLU A 76 -14.50 9.03 7.53
N ASP A 77 -15.46 9.15 8.45
CA ASP A 77 -15.48 8.43 9.73
C ASP A 77 -15.72 6.91 9.61
N ARG A 78 -15.87 6.39 8.38
CA ARG A 78 -16.08 4.96 8.13
C ARG A 78 -14.82 4.11 8.24
N TRP A 79 -13.64 4.73 8.26
CA TRP A 79 -12.35 4.04 8.30
C TRP A 79 -11.94 3.77 9.74
N GLU A 80 -11.58 2.53 10.07
CA GLU A 80 -11.06 2.14 11.39
C GLU A 80 -9.71 2.82 11.68
N ASP A 81 -8.80 2.74 10.71
CA ASP A 81 -7.48 3.38 10.76
C ASP A 81 -7.22 4.18 9.47
N VAL A 82 -6.55 5.32 9.61
CA VAL A 82 -6.08 6.13 8.47
C VAL A 82 -4.63 6.51 8.68
N VAL A 83 -3.82 6.30 7.64
CA VAL A 83 -2.40 6.66 7.64
C VAL A 83 -2.04 7.40 6.37
N GLU A 84 -1.18 8.40 6.49
CA GLU A 84 -0.62 9.13 5.35
C GLU A 84 0.88 8.83 5.24
N ALA A 85 1.33 8.54 4.03
CA ALA A 85 2.73 8.30 3.72
C ALA A 85 3.10 8.91 2.36
N SER A 86 4.32 9.41 2.25
CA SER A 86 4.85 9.92 0.98
C SER A 86 5.26 8.75 0.08
N PHE A 87 4.74 8.73 -1.15
CA PHE A 87 5.10 7.74 -2.16
C PHE A 87 5.56 8.41 -3.45
N ARG A 88 6.72 8.00 -3.97
CA ARG A 88 7.24 8.43 -5.27
C ARG A 88 7.49 7.20 -6.14
N PRO A 89 6.65 6.93 -7.16
CA PRO A 89 6.85 5.78 -8.03
C PRO A 89 8.13 5.96 -8.88
N LEU A 90 8.86 4.87 -9.09
CA LEU A 90 10.10 4.85 -9.88
C LEU A 90 9.87 4.51 -11.37
N THR A 91 8.69 4.00 -11.71
CA THR A 91 8.27 3.76 -13.09
C THR A 91 6.82 4.21 -13.29
N ALA A 92 6.35 4.19 -14.54
CA ALA A 92 4.98 4.55 -14.89
C ALA A 92 3.93 3.50 -14.49
N SER A 93 4.35 2.33 -13.99
CA SER A 93 3.48 1.23 -13.60
C SER A 93 3.74 0.82 -12.16
N THR A 94 2.71 0.30 -11.51
CA THR A 94 2.78 -0.25 -10.16
C THR A 94 2.11 -1.61 -10.12
N ALA A 95 2.73 -2.58 -9.46
CA ALA A 95 2.15 -3.88 -9.21
C ALA A 95 1.76 -4.00 -7.73
N VAL A 96 0.69 -4.74 -7.46
CA VAL A 96 0.36 -5.21 -6.11
C VAL A 96 0.83 -6.65 -6.00
N LEU A 97 1.69 -6.93 -5.04
CA LEU A 97 2.41 -8.19 -4.92
C LEU A 97 2.25 -8.76 -3.50
N PRO A 98 2.09 -10.09 -3.35
CA PRO A 98 2.19 -10.73 -2.05
C PRO A 98 3.61 -10.55 -1.48
N CYS A 99 3.74 -10.61 -0.16
CA CYS A 99 5.03 -10.65 0.54
C CYS A 99 5.55 -12.08 0.68
#